data_AF-A0A5R2MZB5-F1
#
_entry.id   AF-A0A5R2MZB5-F1
#
_cell.length_a   1.000
_cell.length_b   1.000
_cell.length_c   1.000
_cell.angle_alpha   90.00
_cell.angle_beta   90.00
_cell.angle_gamma   90.00
#
_symmetry.space_group_name_H-M   'P 1'
#
loop_
_entity.id
_entity.type
_entity.pdbx_description
1 polymer ?
#
loop_
_entity_poly.entity_id
_entity_poly.type
_entity_poly.pdbx_seq_one_letter_code
_entity_poly.pdbx_strand_id
1 'polypeptide(L)' 'PERPFLSVILIGVAFTVVNLPSVSVWAGFGTALRGFLSDAVRLKWFNIAMGVLLAATLWPMLR' A
#
# COMPACT_ATOMS: atom_id res chain seq x y z
N PRO A 1 29.43 26.17 -2.29
CA PRO A 1 29.46 24.87 -3.00
C PRO A 1 28.16 24.10 -2.74
N GLU A 2 27.22 24.20 -3.67
CA GLU A 2 26.07 23.30 -3.78
C GLU A 2 26.62 21.87 -3.82
N ARG A 3 26.33 21.02 -2.82
CA ARG A 3 26.75 19.61 -2.79
C ARG A 3 25.56 18.71 -3.14
N PRO A 4 25.02 18.77 -4.38
CA PRO A 4 23.77 18.08 -4.75
C PRO A 4 23.87 16.57 -4.55
N PHE A 5 25.04 15.98 -4.79
CA PHE A 5 25.29 14.55 -4.57
C PHE A 5 25.12 14.12 -3.11
N LEU A 6 25.59 14.94 -2.15
CA LEU A 6 25.42 14.64 -0.72
C LEU A 6 23.96 14.77 -0.31
N SER A 7 23.24 15.79 -0.79
CA SER A 7 21.81 15.96 -0.50
C SER A 7 20.97 14.82 -1.06
N VAL A 8 21.24 14.35 -2.28
CA VAL A 8 20.52 13.23 -2.91
C VAL A 8 20.74 11.93 -2.13
N ILE A 9 21.97 11.64 -1.71
CA ILE A 9 22.27 10.43 -0.91
C ILE A 9 21.55 10.51 0.44
N LEU A 10 21.59 11.65 1.12
CA LEU A 10 20.92 11.85 2.42
C LEU A 10 19.40 11.67 2.30
N ILE A 11 18.78 12.28 1.30
CA ILE A 11 17.34 12.14 1.05
C ILE A 11 16.99 10.71 0.68
N GLY A 12 17.76 10.05 -0.19
CA GLY A 12 17.53 8.67 -0.59
C GLY A 12 17.61 7.70 0.58
N VAL A 13 18.62 7.85 1.45
CA VAL A 13 18.75 7.05 2.67
C VAL A 13 17.59 7.32 3.63
N ALA A 14 17.24 8.59 3.87
CA ALA A 14 16.12 8.96 4.73
C ALA A 14 14.80 8.36 4.22
N PHE A 15 14.51 8.48 2.92
CA PHE A 15 13.33 7.87 2.30
C PHE A 15 13.33 6.36 2.43
N THR A 16 14.47 5.70 2.27
CA THR A 16 14.58 4.24 2.39
C THR A 16 14.35 3.79 3.82
N VAL A 17 14.96 4.46 4.81
CA VAL A 17 14.79 4.16 6.24
C VAL A 17 13.36 4.40 6.71
N VAL A 18 12.64 5.35 6.12
CA VAL A 18 11.23 5.61 6.44
C VAL A 18 10.28 4.69 5.66
N ASN A 19 10.58 4.38 4.39
CA ASN A 19 9.76 3.50 3.58
C ASN A 19 9.89 2.05 4.00
N LEU A 20 11.07 1.58 4.43
CA LEU A 20 11.27 0.21 4.91
C LEU A 20 10.27 -0.20 6.01
N PRO A 21 10.13 0.52 7.14
CA PRO A 21 9.17 0.19 8.16
C PRO A 21 7.74 0.40 7.67
N SER A 22 7.46 1.42 6.85
CA SER A 22 6.13 1.65 6.28
C SER A 22 5.66 0.47 5.41
N VAL A 23 6.50 0.03 4.48
CA VAL A 23 6.26 -1.12 3.61
C VAL A 23 6.25 -2.41 4.42
N SER A 24 7.07 -2.54 5.46
CA SER A 24 7.07 -3.71 6.35
C SER A 24 5.80 -3.81 7.18
N VAL A 25 5.29 -2.69 7.71
CA VAL A 25 4.01 -2.65 8.43
C VAL A 25 2.87 -2.98 7.47
N TRP A 26 2.88 -2.42 6.26
CA TRP A 26 1.88 -2.74 5.24
C TRP A 26 1.93 -4.20 4.80
N ALA A 27 3.11 -4.74 4.54
CA ALA A 27 3.32 -6.14 4.18
C ALA A 27 2.90 -7.06 5.33
N GLY A 28 3.33 -6.77 6.56
CA GLY A 28 2.95 -7.49 7.77
C GLY A 28 1.43 -7.49 7.96
N PHE A 29 0.79 -6.33 7.85
CA PHE A 29 -0.66 -6.21 7.90
C PHE A 29 -1.35 -7.03 6.79
N GLY A 30 -0.86 -6.97 5.56
CA GLY A 30 -1.37 -7.78 4.44
C GLY A 30 -1.22 -9.28 4.67
N THR A 31 -0.10 -9.73 5.25
CA THR A 31 0.11 -11.14 5.60
C THR A 31 -0.82 -11.62 6.72
N ALA A 32 -1.04 -10.81 7.76
CA ALA A 32 -1.98 -11.12 8.83
C ALA A 32 -3.44 -11.13 8.31
N LEU A 33 -3.78 -10.15 7.47
CA LEU A 33 -5.09 -10.06 6.83
C LEU A 33 -5.34 -11.25 5.90
N ARG A 34 -4.32 -11.78 5.23
CA ARG A 34 -4.41 -13.02 4.44
C ARG A 34 -4.82 -14.21 5.31
N GLY A 35 -4.27 -14.34 6.52
CA GLY A 35 -4.69 -15.34 7.50
C GLY A 35 -6.17 -15.16 7.89
N PHE A 36 -6.59 -13.93 8.16
CA PHE A 36 -7.98 -13.60 8.45
C PHE A 36 -8.94 -13.83 7.26
N LEU A 37 -8.48 -13.62 6.03
CA LEU A 37 -9.19 -13.85 4.77
C LEU A 37 -9.08 -15.28 4.26
N SER A 38 -8.45 -16.20 5.00
CA SER A 38 -8.28 -17.59 4.57
C SER A 38 -9.60 -18.37 4.54
N ASP A 39 -10.66 -17.87 5.18
CA ASP A 39 -12.00 -18.40 5.02
C ASP A 39 -12.61 -17.97 3.69
N ALA A 40 -13.14 -18.94 2.93
CA ALA A 40 -13.79 -18.71 1.64
C ALA A 40 -14.92 -17.67 1.70
N VAL A 41 -15.66 -17.59 2.82
CA VAL A 41 -16.73 -16.60 3.01
C VAL A 41 -16.16 -15.19 3.16
N ARG A 42 -15.11 -15.02 3.99
CA ARG A 42 -14.48 -13.71 4.25
C ARG A 42 -13.78 -13.17 3.01
N LEU A 43 -13.09 -14.05 2.27
CA LEU A 43 -12.46 -13.70 0.99
C LEU A 43 -13.49 -13.22 -0.05
N LYS A 44 -14.64 -13.90 -0.15
CA LYS A 44 -15.71 -13.54 -1.11
C LYS A 44 -16.24 -12.14 -0.84
N TRP A 45 -16.56 -11.83 0.42
CA TRP A 45 -17.05 -10.50 0.80
C TRP A 45 -16.00 -9.40 0.59
N PHE A 46 -14.73 -9.68 0.91
CA PHE A 46 -13.64 -8.74 0.65
C PHE A 46 -13.50 -8.41 -0.83
N ASN A 47 -13.57 -9.42 -1.70
CA ASN A 47 -13.47 -9.23 -3.14
C ASN A 47 -14.66 -8.44 -3.72
N ILE A 48 -15.87 -8.72 -3.24
CA ILE A 48 -17.07 -7.94 -3.61
C ILE A 48 -16.92 -6.49 -3.17
N ALA A 49 -16.54 -6.24 -1.91
CA ALA A 49 -16.34 -4.89 -1.40
C ALA A 49 -15.30 -4.13 -2.22
N MET A 50 -14.14 -4.72 -2.49
CA MET A 50 -13.08 -4.08 -3.28
C MET A 50 -13.54 -3.77 -4.71
N GLY A 51 -14.27 -4.69 -5.36
CA GLY A 51 -14.83 -4.48 -6.69
C GLY A 51 -15.89 -3.36 -6.72
N VAL A 52 -16.75 -3.30 -5.70
CA VAL A 52 -17.74 -2.21 -5.57
C VAL A 52 -17.06 -0.87 -5.35
N LEU A 53 -16.06 -0.80 -4.46
CA LEU A 53 -15.26 0.43 -4.28
C LEU A 53 -14.62 0.86 -5.60
N LEU A 54 -14.01 -0.07 -6.34
CA LEU A 54 -13.37 0.23 -7.62
C LEU A 54 -14.38 0.76 -8.64
N ALA A 55 -15.53 0.11 -8.79
CA ALA A 55 -16.62 0.59 -9.64
C ALA A 55 -17.13 1.97 -9.20
N ALA A 56 -17.27 2.19 -7.90
CA ALA A 56 -17.69 3.48 -7.33
C ALA A 56 -16.65 4.58 -7.56
N THR A 57 -15.35 4.27 -7.58
CA THR A 57 -14.30 5.24 -7.95
C THR A 57 -14.23 5.50 -9.46
N LEU A 58 -14.59 4.51 -10.28
CA LEU A 58 -14.56 4.63 -11.74
C LEU A 58 -15.73 5.47 -12.26
N TRP A 59 -16.90 5.34 -11.65
CA TRP A 59 -18.11 6.10 -11.98
C TRP A 59 -17.90 7.64 -12.04
N PRO A 60 -17.28 8.30 -11.05
CA PRO A 60 -16.99 9.74 -11.10
C PRO A 60 -15.83 10.11 -12.02
N MET A 61 -14.94 9.18 -12.42
CA MET A 61 -13.94 9.44 -13.47
C MET A 61 -14.53 9.37 -14.88
N LEU A 62 -15.57 8.56 -15.08
CA LEU A 62 -16.25 8.39 -16.36
C LEU A 62 -17.36 9.43 -16.60
N ARG A 63 -17.80 10.14 -15.55
CA ARG A 63 -18.71 11.28 -15.65
C ARG A 63 -17.94 12.57 -15.83
#